data_AF-A0A852DYL2-F1
#
_entry.id   AF-A0A852DYL2-F1
#
_cell.length_a   1.000
_cell.length_b   1.000
_cell.length_c   1.000
_cell.angle_alpha   90.00
_cell.angle_beta   90.00
_cell.angle_gamma   90.00
#
_symmetry.space_group_name_H-M   'P 1'
#
loop_
_entity.id
_entity.type
_entity.pdbx_description
1 polymer ?
#
loop_
_entity_poly.entity_id
_entity_poly.type
_entity_poly.pdbx_seq_one_letter_code
_entity_poly.pdbx_strand_id
1 'polypeptide(L)'
;GCGNSALSHDLHELGYTDVTSIDFSPACIAAMRTRYAGCPGLRWAVMDIRALAFPDASFDVVLEKGTLDVLMVEETDPWDVSPQAAAAMRRVLAEVSRVLRPGGCFISITFAQPHFRKPHYAQEAFGWSLRHAACGDGDAGAFHYFLYVMRKGQPLDPRDAALGRRLHQPPPPPAPPDDDEDYLLAIQL
;
A
#
# COMPACT_ATOMS: atom_id res chain seq x y z
N GLY A 1 -1.86 9.42 4.26
CA GLY A 1 -2.94 10.41 4.12
C GLY A 1 -4.04 10.01 5.04
N CYS A 2 -4.14 10.63 6.21
CA CYS A 2 -5.16 10.27 7.20
C CYS A 2 -6.56 10.67 6.75
N GLY A 3 -6.69 11.63 5.83
CA GLY A 3 -7.96 12.23 5.48
C GLY A 3 -8.72 12.67 6.73
N ASN A 4 -10.05 12.51 6.68
CA ASN A 4 -10.96 12.76 7.79
C ASN A 4 -11.36 11.46 8.54
N SER A 5 -10.59 10.38 8.38
CA SER A 5 -10.91 9.08 8.95
C SER A 5 -10.81 9.09 10.48
N ALA A 6 -11.75 8.42 11.15
CA ALA A 6 -11.72 8.24 12.60
C ALA A 6 -10.60 7.30 13.09
N LEU A 7 -9.91 6.59 12.18
CA LEU A 7 -8.96 5.52 12.54
C LEU A 7 -7.91 5.92 13.59
N SER A 8 -7.35 7.13 13.49
CA SER A 8 -6.37 7.60 14.49
C SER A 8 -6.97 7.74 15.88
N HIS A 9 -8.23 8.21 15.95
CA HIS A 9 -8.97 8.29 17.19
C HIS A 9 -9.41 6.91 17.68
N ASP A 10 -9.87 6.03 16.79
CA ASP A 10 -10.24 4.66 17.16
C ASP A 10 -9.04 3.90 17.76
N LEU A 11 -7.83 4.09 17.20
CA LEU A 11 -6.58 3.58 17.78
C LEU A 11 -6.31 4.18 19.17
N HIS A 12 -6.52 5.47 19.35
CA HIS A 12 -6.38 6.13 20.65
C HIS A 12 -7.34 5.56 21.71
N GLU A 13 -8.61 5.34 21.36
CA GLU A 13 -9.60 4.74 22.25
C GLU A 13 -9.25 3.28 22.61
N LEU A 14 -8.53 2.59 21.74
CA LEU A 14 -7.97 1.25 22.00
C LEU A 14 -6.66 1.29 22.82
N GLY A 15 -6.20 2.46 23.25
CA GLY A 15 -5.01 2.64 24.10
C GLY A 15 -3.71 2.93 23.34
N TYR A 16 -3.75 3.07 22.01
CA TYR A 16 -2.60 3.51 21.22
C TYR A 16 -2.55 5.04 21.21
N THR A 17 -1.93 5.64 22.23
CA THR A 17 -1.99 7.09 22.45
C THR A 17 -0.86 7.89 21.80
N ASP A 18 0.13 7.25 21.16
CA ASP A 18 1.24 7.94 20.46
C ASP A 18 1.09 7.85 18.94
N VAL A 19 0.11 8.57 18.39
CA VAL A 19 -0.27 8.47 16.97
C VAL A 19 -0.02 9.78 16.26
N THR A 20 0.81 9.73 15.21
CA THR A 20 1.06 10.87 14.33
C THR A 20 0.44 10.63 12.96
N SER A 21 -0.50 11.49 12.59
CA SER A 21 -1.26 11.42 11.35
C SER A 21 -0.88 12.53 10.40
N ILE A 22 -0.68 12.17 9.13
CA ILE A 22 -0.29 13.12 8.09
C ILE A 22 -1.21 13.09 6.88
N ASP A 23 -1.38 14.24 6.25
CA ASP A 23 -2.09 14.41 5.00
C ASP A 23 -1.51 15.59 4.22
N PHE A 24 -1.57 15.55 2.89
CA PHE A 24 -1.07 16.64 2.05
C PHE A 24 -2.01 17.86 2.09
N SER A 25 -3.28 17.68 2.48
CA SER A 25 -4.30 18.74 2.53
C SER A 25 -4.23 19.55 3.83
N PRO A 26 -3.89 20.86 3.79
CA PRO A 26 -3.90 21.72 4.97
C PRO A 26 -5.26 21.86 5.62
N ALA A 27 -6.33 21.93 4.80
CA ALA A 27 -7.71 22.03 5.28
C ALA A 27 -8.11 20.77 6.06
N CYS A 28 -7.71 19.59 5.56
CA CYS A 28 -7.97 18.32 6.24
C CYS A 28 -7.29 18.26 7.61
N ILE A 29 -6.00 18.60 7.67
CA ILE A 29 -5.24 18.60 8.92
C ILE A 29 -5.78 19.61 9.91
N ALA A 30 -6.18 20.81 9.47
CA ALA A 30 -6.81 21.80 10.34
C ALA A 30 -8.12 21.27 10.95
N ALA A 31 -8.98 20.64 10.13
CA ALA A 31 -10.23 20.05 10.60
C ALA A 31 -9.99 18.94 11.65
N MET A 32 -9.01 18.05 11.41
CA MET A 32 -8.71 16.95 12.33
C MET A 32 -8.11 17.43 13.65
N ARG A 33 -7.24 18.46 13.62
CA ARG A 33 -6.72 19.11 14.84
C ARG A 33 -7.84 19.68 15.69
N THR A 34 -8.79 20.38 15.07
CA THR A 34 -9.95 20.95 15.79
C THR A 34 -10.84 19.84 16.35
N ARG A 35 -11.15 18.82 15.55
CA ARG A 35 -12.03 17.72 15.93
C ARG A 35 -11.50 16.92 17.12
N TYR A 36 -10.19 16.71 17.19
CA TYR A 36 -9.55 15.87 18.19
C TYR A 36 -8.61 16.65 19.13
N ALA A 37 -8.89 17.95 19.35
CA ALA A 37 -8.07 18.81 20.21
C ALA A 37 -7.98 18.32 21.68
N GLY A 38 -9.00 17.59 22.14
CA GLY A 38 -9.06 17.01 23.49
C GLY A 38 -8.45 15.61 23.62
N CYS A 39 -7.86 15.05 22.57
CA CYS A 39 -7.29 13.70 22.57
C CYS A 39 -5.74 13.78 22.70
N PRO A 40 -5.18 13.68 23.91
CA PRO A 40 -3.74 13.81 24.12
C PRO A 40 -2.97 12.72 23.34
N GLY A 41 -1.83 13.12 22.76
CA GLY A 41 -0.96 12.20 22.03
C GLY A 41 -1.35 11.94 20.57
N LEU A 42 -2.54 12.39 20.13
CA LEU A 42 -2.85 12.52 18.71
C LEU A 42 -2.16 13.76 18.12
N ARG A 43 -1.27 13.54 17.16
CA ARG A 43 -0.54 14.60 16.43
C ARG A 43 -0.96 14.61 14.97
N TRP A 44 -1.07 15.80 14.41
CA TRP A 44 -1.53 16.00 13.03
C TRP A 44 -0.58 16.93 12.30
N ALA A 45 -0.11 16.57 11.11
CA ALA A 45 0.80 17.41 10.32
C ALA A 45 0.48 17.40 8.83
N VAL A 46 0.62 18.56 8.19
CA VAL A 46 0.57 18.66 6.73
C VAL A 46 1.87 18.10 6.18
N MET A 47 1.80 17.05 5.36
CA MET A 47 2.99 16.40 4.83
C MET A 47 2.67 15.58 3.57
N ASP A 48 3.60 15.59 2.63
CA ASP A 48 3.59 14.71 1.46
C ASP A 48 4.21 13.35 1.83
N ILE A 49 3.49 12.26 1.56
CA ILE A 49 3.95 10.89 1.82
C ILE A 49 5.21 10.49 1.03
N ARG A 50 5.54 11.22 -0.04
CA ARG A 50 6.75 11.02 -0.86
C ARG A 50 8.00 11.63 -0.23
N ALA A 51 7.85 12.39 0.85
CA ALA A 51 8.93 13.06 1.57
C ALA A 51 8.52 13.25 3.05
N LEU A 52 8.72 12.21 3.84
CA LEU A 52 8.40 12.20 5.27
C LEU A 52 9.44 13.01 6.04
N ALA A 53 9.04 14.15 6.60
CA ALA A 53 9.90 15.02 7.39
C ALA A 53 10.13 14.49 8.82
N PHE A 54 10.42 13.20 8.95
CA PHE A 54 10.78 12.52 10.19
C PHE A 54 12.19 11.92 10.05
N PRO A 55 12.97 11.86 11.15
CA PRO A 55 14.23 11.13 11.18
C PRO A 55 14.05 9.65 10.83
N ASP A 56 15.15 9.01 10.43
CA ASP A 56 15.21 7.56 10.25
C ASP A 56 14.85 6.84 11.56
N ALA A 57 14.22 5.68 11.47
CA ALA A 57 13.86 4.85 12.63
C ALA A 57 13.06 5.60 13.74
N SER A 58 12.15 6.47 13.34
CA SER A 58 11.28 7.23 14.25
C SER A 58 10.04 6.48 14.71
N PHE A 59 9.54 5.50 13.95
CA PHE A 59 8.28 4.81 14.22
C PHE A 59 8.41 3.30 14.36
N ASP A 60 7.66 2.73 15.29
CA ASP A 60 7.51 1.28 15.44
C ASP A 60 6.52 0.71 14.43
N VAL A 61 5.47 1.48 14.10
CA VAL A 61 4.42 1.10 13.15
C VAL A 61 4.12 2.27 12.21
N VAL A 62 4.01 1.97 10.91
CA VAL A 62 3.44 2.86 9.91
C VAL A 62 2.18 2.20 9.37
N LEU A 63 1.10 2.97 9.27
CA LEU A 63 -0.17 2.49 8.74
C LEU A 63 -0.64 3.41 7.62
N GLU A 64 -1.09 2.81 6.52
CA GLU A 64 -1.85 3.52 5.50
C GLU A 64 -3.10 2.73 5.11
N LYS A 65 -4.19 3.45 4.82
CA LYS A 65 -5.46 2.87 4.35
C LYS A 65 -5.94 3.63 3.15
N GLY A 66 -5.90 3.00 1.98
CA GLY A 66 -6.30 3.55 0.69
C GLY A 66 -5.44 4.71 0.20
N THR A 67 -4.37 5.06 0.91
CA THR A 67 -3.53 6.22 0.52
C THR A 67 -2.70 5.87 -0.71
N LEU A 68 -2.14 4.66 -0.75
CA LEU A 68 -1.30 4.23 -1.87
C LEU A 68 -2.11 3.99 -3.16
N ASP A 69 -3.43 3.79 -3.06
CA ASP A 69 -4.33 3.63 -4.21
C ASP A 69 -4.41 4.91 -5.05
N VAL A 70 -4.32 6.07 -4.39
CA VAL A 70 -4.33 7.39 -5.05
C VAL A 70 -3.14 7.55 -6.00
N LEU A 71 -2.01 6.88 -5.74
CA LEU A 71 -0.84 6.95 -6.62
C LEU A 71 -1.04 6.21 -7.95
N MET A 72 -2.07 5.36 -8.04
CA MET A 72 -2.36 4.52 -9.19
C MET A 72 -3.70 4.89 -9.86
N VAL A 73 -4.32 6.02 -9.49
CA VAL A 73 -5.67 6.37 -9.96
C VAL A 73 -5.72 6.72 -11.45
N GLU A 74 -4.60 7.17 -12.02
CA GLU A 74 -4.49 7.53 -13.44
C GLU A 74 -4.05 6.35 -14.31
N GLU A 75 -3.77 5.19 -13.71
CA GLU A 75 -3.34 3.99 -14.44
C GLU A 75 -4.53 3.35 -15.17
N THR A 76 -4.36 3.12 -16.47
CA THR A 76 -5.40 2.51 -17.31
C THR A 76 -5.30 1.00 -17.39
N ASP A 77 -4.10 0.45 -17.24
CA ASP A 77 -3.83 -0.99 -17.20
C ASP A 77 -3.14 -1.35 -15.88
N PRO A 78 -3.77 -2.12 -14.98
CA PRO A 78 -3.16 -2.50 -13.72
C PRO A 78 -2.00 -3.51 -13.89
N TRP A 79 -1.83 -4.11 -15.07
CA TRP A 79 -0.73 -5.00 -15.40
C TRP A 79 0.49 -4.27 -15.99
N ASP A 80 0.30 -3.06 -16.52
CA ASP A 80 1.37 -2.22 -17.08
C ASP A 80 1.36 -0.83 -16.42
N VAL A 81 1.94 -0.76 -15.23
CA VAL A 81 1.99 0.47 -14.44
C VAL A 81 3.03 1.42 -15.02
N SER A 82 2.64 2.66 -15.25
CA SER A 82 3.50 3.70 -15.79
C SER A 82 4.79 3.87 -14.95
N PRO A 83 5.93 4.20 -15.59
CA PRO A 83 7.18 4.45 -14.87
C PRO A 83 7.04 5.55 -13.80
N GLN A 84 6.16 6.53 -14.02
CA GLN A 84 5.90 7.61 -13.09
C GLN A 84 5.20 7.11 -11.81
N ALA A 85 4.13 6.34 -11.95
CA ALA A 85 3.40 5.79 -10.81
C ALA A 85 4.24 4.75 -10.06
N ALA A 86 4.97 3.89 -10.77
CA ALA A 86 5.92 2.96 -10.18
C ALA A 86 7.02 3.69 -9.39
N ALA A 87 7.58 4.78 -9.91
CA ALA A 87 8.57 5.60 -9.22
C ALA A 87 8.00 6.32 -7.99
N ALA A 88 6.76 6.83 -8.08
CA ALA A 88 6.06 7.47 -6.95
C ALA A 88 5.81 6.45 -5.82
N MET A 89 5.26 5.27 -6.15
CA MET A 89 5.06 4.17 -5.22
C MET A 89 6.36 3.76 -4.54
N ARG A 90 7.43 3.53 -5.33
CA ARG A 90 8.76 3.19 -4.82
C ARG A 90 9.30 4.25 -3.86
N ARG A 91 9.10 5.54 -4.17
CA ARG A 91 9.53 6.67 -3.34
C ARG A 91 8.82 6.68 -2.00
N VAL A 92 7.50 6.49 -1.98
CA VAL A 92 6.74 6.42 -0.71
C VAL A 92 7.18 5.23 0.12
N LEU A 93 7.32 4.05 -0.48
CA LEU A 93 7.74 2.84 0.23
C LEU A 93 9.17 2.94 0.79
N ALA A 94 10.07 3.63 0.08
CA ALA A 94 11.40 3.93 0.59
C ALA A 94 11.35 4.82 1.85
N GLU A 95 10.52 5.86 1.84
CA GLU A 95 10.32 6.73 3.01
C GLU A 95 9.69 5.97 4.18
N VAL A 96 8.70 5.11 3.92
CA VAL A 96 8.09 4.25 4.95
C VAL A 96 9.12 3.31 5.56
N SER A 97 9.93 2.63 4.74
CA SER A 97 11.01 1.77 5.25
C SER A 97 12.00 2.58 6.06
N ARG A 98 12.42 3.76 5.59
CA ARG A 98 13.40 4.63 6.27
C ARG A 98 12.94 5.04 7.67
N VAL A 99 11.70 5.53 7.81
CA VAL A 99 11.19 6.00 9.11
C VAL A 99 10.86 4.86 10.08
N LEU A 100 10.72 3.62 9.60
CA LEU A 100 10.52 2.46 10.45
C LEU A 100 11.80 2.04 11.18
N ARG A 101 11.67 1.78 12.47
CA ARG A 101 12.72 1.16 13.30
C ARG A 101 13.06 -0.25 12.81
N PRO A 102 14.28 -0.76 13.08
CA PRO A 102 14.55 -2.20 12.97
C PRO A 102 13.50 -3.00 13.77
N GLY A 103 12.90 -4.02 13.14
CA GLY A 103 11.78 -4.78 13.74
C GLY A 103 10.40 -4.12 13.62
N GLY A 104 10.33 -2.89 13.10
CA GLY A 104 9.08 -2.16 12.90
C GLY A 104 8.16 -2.78 11.85
N CYS A 105 6.92 -2.32 11.81
CA CYS A 105 5.85 -2.88 10.99
C CYS A 105 5.22 -1.84 10.07
N PHE A 106 5.13 -2.13 8.78
CA PHE A 106 4.26 -1.39 7.86
C PHE A 106 2.97 -2.18 7.62
N ILE A 107 1.83 -1.51 7.76
CA ILE A 107 0.50 -2.07 7.50
C ILE A 107 -0.16 -1.24 6.39
N SER A 108 -0.55 -1.92 5.31
CA SER A 108 -1.30 -1.31 4.20
C SER A 108 -2.66 -1.97 4.07
N ILE A 109 -3.71 -1.17 3.95
CA ILE A 109 -5.07 -1.61 3.66
C ILE A 109 -5.49 -0.99 2.34
N THR A 110 -5.88 -1.81 1.37
CA THR A 110 -6.11 -1.39 -0.01
C THR A 110 -7.15 -2.28 -0.69
N PHE A 111 -7.74 -1.80 -1.78
CA PHE A 111 -8.52 -2.65 -2.70
C PHE A 111 -7.64 -3.46 -3.66
N ALA A 112 -6.36 -3.13 -3.78
CA ALA A 112 -5.47 -3.75 -4.74
C ALA A 112 -5.14 -5.19 -4.36
N GLN A 113 -5.47 -6.10 -5.27
CA GLN A 113 -5.22 -7.53 -5.12
C GLN A 113 -3.72 -7.85 -5.06
N PRO A 114 -3.34 -9.02 -4.50
CA PRO A 114 -1.94 -9.39 -4.32
C PRO A 114 -1.13 -9.40 -5.60
N HIS A 115 -1.71 -9.79 -6.73
CA HIS A 115 -1.02 -9.81 -8.01
C HIS A 115 -0.63 -8.42 -8.52
N PHE A 116 -1.41 -7.37 -8.19
CA PHE A 116 -1.08 -5.99 -8.53
C PHE A 116 -0.20 -5.32 -7.49
N ARG A 117 -0.47 -5.56 -6.20
CA ARG A 117 0.18 -4.78 -5.15
C ARG A 117 1.49 -5.38 -4.65
N LYS A 118 1.60 -6.71 -4.55
CA LYS A 118 2.84 -7.35 -4.07
C LYS A 118 4.08 -6.99 -4.87
N PRO A 119 4.05 -6.86 -6.22
CA PRO A 119 5.23 -6.44 -6.97
C PRO A 119 5.85 -5.14 -6.45
N HIS A 120 5.04 -4.17 -6.03
CA HIS A 120 5.56 -2.92 -5.45
C HIS A 120 6.12 -3.09 -4.04
N TYR A 121 5.50 -3.91 -3.19
CA TYR A 121 5.94 -4.12 -1.80
C TYR A 121 7.15 -5.05 -1.69
N ALA A 122 7.27 -6.02 -2.58
CA ALA A 122 8.26 -7.09 -2.53
C ALA A 122 9.63 -6.69 -3.10
N GLN A 123 10.10 -5.48 -2.79
CA GLN A 123 11.41 -4.99 -3.23
C GLN A 123 12.43 -5.24 -2.12
N GLU A 124 13.51 -5.95 -2.44
CA GLU A 124 14.57 -6.31 -1.48
C GLU A 124 15.18 -5.09 -0.78
N ALA A 125 15.26 -3.96 -1.49
CA ALA A 125 15.78 -2.69 -0.97
C ALA A 125 15.03 -2.15 0.26
N PHE A 126 13.77 -2.55 0.47
CA PHE A 126 13.00 -2.12 1.64
C PHE A 126 13.29 -2.94 2.90
N GLY A 127 13.94 -4.11 2.76
CA GLY A 127 14.42 -4.90 3.89
C GLY A 127 13.32 -5.41 4.82
N TRP A 128 12.15 -5.79 4.28
CA TRP A 128 11.04 -6.34 5.06
C TRP A 128 10.52 -7.65 4.49
N SER A 129 9.84 -8.44 5.33
CA SER A 129 9.00 -9.54 4.88
C SER A 129 7.69 -9.01 4.29
N LEU A 130 6.91 -9.86 3.65
CA LEU A 130 5.59 -9.52 3.14
C LEU A 130 4.58 -10.64 3.43
N ARG A 131 3.46 -10.29 4.05
CA ARG A 131 2.29 -11.17 4.23
C ARG A 131 1.04 -10.40 3.86
N HIS A 132 -0.01 -11.10 3.46
CA HIS A 132 -1.30 -10.47 3.22
C HIS A 132 -2.45 -11.38 3.64
N ALA A 133 -3.61 -10.79 3.89
CA ALA A 133 -4.87 -11.46 4.11
C ALA A 133 -5.99 -10.68 3.40
N ALA A 134 -7.05 -11.37 2.99
CA ALA A 134 -8.29 -10.72 2.57
C ALA A 134 -9.09 -10.31 3.82
N CYS A 135 -9.72 -9.14 3.77
CA CYS A 135 -10.59 -8.60 4.80
C CYS A 135 -11.97 -8.29 4.19
N GLY A 136 -13.02 -8.81 4.82
CA GLY A 136 -14.42 -8.65 4.40
C GLY A 136 -15.24 -9.85 4.88
N ASP A 137 -16.50 -9.63 5.26
CA ASP A 137 -17.39 -10.71 5.69
C ASP A 137 -17.67 -11.65 4.51
N GLY A 138 -17.61 -12.96 4.78
CA GLY A 138 -17.70 -14.04 3.79
C GLY A 138 -19.04 -14.19 3.07
N ASP A 139 -19.90 -13.17 3.09
CA ASP A 139 -21.09 -13.11 2.24
C ASP A 139 -20.68 -12.70 0.82
N ALA A 140 -21.15 -13.49 -0.15
CA ALA A 140 -20.76 -13.50 -1.57
C ALA A 140 -21.05 -12.20 -2.37
N GLY A 141 -21.15 -11.06 -1.70
CA GLY A 141 -21.34 -9.73 -2.31
C GLY A 141 -20.58 -8.58 -1.63
N ALA A 142 -19.75 -8.82 -0.60
CA ALA A 142 -18.97 -7.77 0.06
C ALA A 142 -17.62 -7.54 -0.65
N PHE A 143 -17.32 -6.28 -0.99
CA PHE A 143 -16.04 -5.87 -1.57
C PHE A 143 -14.86 -6.32 -0.69
N HIS A 144 -13.92 -7.07 -1.26
CA HIS A 144 -12.74 -7.54 -0.55
C HIS A 144 -11.68 -6.43 -0.44
N TYR A 145 -11.35 -6.04 0.78
CA TYR A 145 -10.12 -5.32 1.06
C TYR A 145 -8.97 -6.31 1.25
N PHE A 146 -7.75 -5.86 0.99
CA PHE A 146 -6.53 -6.62 1.27
C PHE A 146 -5.71 -5.89 2.31
N LEU A 147 -5.34 -6.63 3.36
CA LEU A 147 -4.43 -6.20 4.41
C LEU A 147 -3.06 -6.78 4.13
N TYR A 148 -2.06 -5.91 3.96
CA TYR A 148 -0.66 -6.30 3.83
C TYR A 148 0.10 -5.92 5.09
N VAL A 149 0.91 -6.86 5.58
CA VAL A 149 1.75 -6.69 6.78
C VAL A 149 3.20 -6.95 6.39
N MET A 150 4.04 -5.94 6.56
CA MET A 150 5.47 -5.98 6.25
C MET A 150 6.28 -5.75 7.52
N ARG A 151 7.22 -6.65 7.84
CA ARG A 151 8.05 -6.58 9.06
C ARG A 151 9.50 -6.31 8.68
N LYS A 152 10.03 -5.15 9.08
CA LYS A 152 11.39 -4.72 8.77
C LYS A 152 12.41 -5.60 9.48
N GLY A 153 13.42 -6.06 8.75
CA GLY A 153 14.46 -6.98 9.21
C GLY A 153 14.10 -8.47 9.09
N GLN A 154 12.88 -8.83 8.67
CA GLN A 154 12.52 -10.21 8.36
C GLN A 154 12.71 -10.52 6.87
N PRO A 155 13.07 -11.77 6.51
CA PRO A 155 13.30 -12.13 5.11
C PRO A 155 12.01 -12.10 4.29
N LEU A 156 12.15 -11.65 3.05
CA LEU A 156 11.10 -11.73 2.04
C LEU A 156 11.02 -13.17 1.49
N ASP A 157 9.80 -13.66 1.27
CA ASP A 157 9.61 -14.98 0.66
C ASP A 157 10.20 -14.99 -0.78
N PRO A 158 10.93 -16.03 -1.20
CA PRO A 158 11.54 -16.08 -2.53
C PRO A 158 10.54 -15.91 -3.69
N ARG A 159 9.28 -16.35 -3.51
CA ARG A 159 8.21 -16.18 -4.52
C ARG A 159 7.79 -14.72 -4.63
N ASP A 160 7.66 -14.03 -3.50
CA ASP A 160 7.34 -12.61 -3.48
C ASP A 160 8.51 -11.78 -4.03
N ALA A 161 9.76 -12.12 -3.68
CA ALA A 161 10.95 -11.47 -4.26
C ALA A 161 11.01 -11.63 -5.79
N ALA A 162 10.60 -12.79 -6.32
CA ALA A 162 10.50 -12.99 -7.76
C ALA A 162 9.42 -12.08 -8.41
N LEU A 163 8.28 -11.87 -7.74
CA LEU A 163 7.26 -10.92 -8.21
C LEU A 163 7.80 -9.48 -8.21
N GLY A 164 8.51 -9.07 -7.17
CA GLY A 164 9.10 -7.72 -7.10
C GLY A 164 10.11 -7.45 -8.21
N ARG A 165 10.92 -8.46 -8.60
CA ARG A 165 11.87 -8.34 -9.71
C ARG A 165 11.19 -8.17 -11.07
N ARG A 166 10.03 -8.80 -11.28
CA ARG A 166 9.28 -8.70 -12.55
C ARG A 166 8.78 -7.29 -12.85
N LEU A 167 8.53 -6.47 -11.83
CA LEU A 167 8.11 -5.07 -12.00
C LEU A 167 9.13 -4.23 -12.82
N HIS A 168 10.40 -4.63 -12.82
CA HIS A 168 11.48 -3.94 -13.55
C HIS A 168 11.84 -4.63 -14.87
N GLN A 169 11.14 -5.70 -15.25
CA GLN A 169 11.37 -6.42 -16.49
C GLN A 169 10.45 -5.89 -17.59
N PRO A 170 10.90 -5.84 -18.85
CA PRO A 170 10.01 -5.57 -19.96
C PRO A 170 8.92 -6.66 -20.03
N PRO A 171 7.72 -6.33 -20.56
CA PRO A 171 6.69 -7.33 -20.76
C PRO A 171 7.23 -8.51 -21.58
N PRO A 172 6.80 -9.75 -21.29
CA PRO A 172 7.17 -10.87 -22.12
C PRO A 172 6.75 -10.61 -23.57
N PRO A 173 7.51 -11.10 -24.57
CA PRO A 173 7.08 -11.01 -25.96
C PRO A 173 5.68 -11.65 -26.09
N PRO A 174 4.83 -11.13 -27.00
CA PRO A 174 3.53 -11.72 -27.25
C PRO A 174 3.72 -13.21 -27.54
N ALA A 175 2.84 -14.04 -26.97
CA ALA A 175 2.81 -15.45 -27.31
C ALA A 175 2.70 -15.59 -28.84
N PRO A 176 3.37 -16.57 -29.45
CA PRO A 176 3.10 -16.88 -30.85
C PRO A 176 1.58 -17.10 -31.00
N PRO A 177 0.99 -16.68 -32.13
CA PRO A 177 -0.43 -16.95 -32.38
C PRO A 177 -0.67 -18.44 -32.16
N ASP A 178 -1.66 -18.77 -31.31
CA ASP A 178 -2.17 -20.13 -31.21
C ASP A 178 -2.76 -20.44 -32.59
N ASP A 179 -2.12 -21.31 -33.36
CA ASP A 179 -2.62 -21.78 -34.66
C ASP A 179 -3.89 -22.66 -34.52
N ASP A 180 -4.39 -22.87 -33.29
CA ASP A 180 -5.65 -23.53 -33.00
C ASP A 180 -6.83 -22.52 -32.92
N GLU A 181 -6.99 -21.69 -33.96
CA GLU A 181 -8.27 -21.00 -34.22
C GLU A 181 -9.26 -21.98 -34.87
N ASP A 182 -9.89 -22.84 -34.04
CA ASP A 182 -11.04 -23.63 -34.46
C ASP A 182 -12.30 -23.31 -33.63
N TYR A 183 -12.45 -22.03 -33.27
CA TYR A 183 -13.64 -21.53 -32.54
C TYR A 183 -14.91 -21.48 -33.41
N LEU A 184 -14.79 -21.70 -34.73
CA LEU A 184 -15.93 -21.69 -35.66
C LEU A 184 -16.61 -23.06 -35.83
N LEU A 185 -16.03 -24.17 -35.34
CA LEU A 185 -16.67 -25.49 -35.40
C LEU A 185 -17.47 -25.87 -34.14
N ALA A 186 -17.51 -25.01 -33.12
CA ALA A 186 -18.25 -25.28 -31.87
C ALA A 186 -19.69 -24.75 -31.84
N ILE A 187 -20.16 -24.07 -32.90
CA ILE A 187 -21.58 -23.67 -33.01
C ILE A 187 -22.30 -24.71 -33.86
N GLN A 188 -22.82 -25.75 -33.22
CA GLN A 188 -23.87 -26.58 -33.82
C GLN A 188 -25.19 -25.80 -33.78
N LEU A 189 -25.74 -25.52 -34.96
CA LEU A 189 -27.13 -25.06 -35.15
C LEU A 189 -28.11 -26.23 -34.97
#